data_AF-D6X8S8-F1
#
_entry.id   AF-D6X8S8-F1
#
_cell.length_a   1.000
_cell.length_b   1.000
_cell.length_c   1.000
_cell.angle_alpha   90.00
_cell.angle_beta   90.00
_cell.angle_gamma   90.00
#
_symmetry.space_group_name_H-M   'P 1'
#
loop_
_entity.id
_entity.type
_entity.pdbx_description
1 polymer ?
#
loop_
_entity_poly.entity_id
_entity_poly.type
_entity_poly.pdbx_seq_one_letter_code
_entity_poly.pdbx_strand_id
1 'polypeptide(L)'
;MARRRRAGRPHPRRTAGRGPTARPRRRRGTPDLPRRPARGGAALVREAPAHPCDRRRCPDGTMKAMSTAARSAPTRQRIIEAVLHIIGRDGVAAVTNRRIAKEAGVSLGSVTYHFATQHELLRESLLHFVRDETRRFTELADECRNDGIDIAGAAALAGQVAGGTGFDSGHIATFELYVEAGRDERLREAAAEA
;
A
#
# COMPACT_ATOMS: atom_id res chain seq x y z
N MET A 1 56.88 -39.09 -0.70
CA MET A 1 57.98 -39.12 0.31
C MET A 1 57.88 -37.88 1.21
N ALA A 2 58.48 -37.91 2.42
CA ALA A 2 58.64 -36.82 3.42
C ALA A 2 57.36 -36.06 3.88
N ARG A 3 56.80 -36.25 5.10
CA ARG A 3 57.27 -35.95 6.48
C ARG A 3 57.48 -34.45 6.84
N ARG A 4 56.68 -33.91 7.79
CA ARG A 4 56.94 -32.89 8.88
C ARG A 4 55.57 -32.45 9.51
N ARG A 5 55.37 -31.96 10.75
CA ARG A 5 55.98 -32.22 12.09
C ARG A 5 55.10 -31.78 13.32
N ARG A 6 54.06 -32.57 13.71
CA ARG A 6 53.42 -32.65 15.07
C ARG A 6 52.54 -31.52 15.65
N ALA A 7 51.64 -31.99 16.53
CA ALA A 7 50.62 -31.35 17.36
C ALA A 7 51.12 -30.50 18.56
N GLY A 8 50.22 -29.65 19.09
CA GLY A 8 50.29 -28.94 20.39
C GLY A 8 48.93 -28.96 21.11
N ARG A 9 48.92 -28.96 22.46
CA ARG A 9 47.78 -29.33 23.33
C ARG A 9 46.95 -28.13 23.89
N PRO A 10 45.74 -28.35 24.45
CA PRO A 10 44.86 -27.29 24.99
C PRO A 10 45.04 -26.96 26.50
N HIS A 11 44.53 -25.77 26.88
CA HIS A 11 44.14 -25.20 28.21
C HIS A 11 44.63 -25.74 29.57
N PRO A 12 44.88 -24.81 30.50
CA PRO A 12 44.13 -24.72 31.78
C PRO A 12 43.58 -23.28 32.05
N ARG A 13 42.30 -23.06 32.41
CA ARG A 13 41.58 -23.18 33.71
C ARG A 13 41.67 -21.97 34.70
N ARG A 14 40.53 -21.26 34.82
CA ARG A 14 39.83 -20.74 36.05
C ARG A 14 40.61 -20.12 37.22
N THR A 15 40.16 -18.93 37.64
CA THR A 15 39.46 -18.59 38.93
C THR A 15 38.80 -17.21 38.75
N ALA A 16 37.59 -16.84 39.19
CA ALA A 16 36.69 -17.16 40.32
C ALA A 16 36.75 -16.16 41.49
N GLY A 17 35.65 -15.42 41.72
CA GLY A 17 35.41 -14.51 42.86
C GLY A 17 35.27 -13.02 42.46
N ARG A 18 34.43 -12.19 43.08
CA ARG A 18 33.32 -12.35 44.06
C ARG A 18 32.36 -11.14 43.86
N GLY A 19 31.06 -11.29 44.09
CA GLY A 19 30.15 -10.13 44.28
C GLY A 19 30.12 -9.68 45.75
N PRO A 20 29.03 -9.09 46.26
CA PRO A 20 28.03 -8.22 45.62
C PRO A 20 27.78 -6.92 46.44
N THR A 21 27.15 -5.89 45.87
CA THR A 21 26.50 -4.81 46.66
C THR A 21 25.12 -4.48 46.09
N ALA A 22 24.20 -4.04 46.96
CA ALA A 22 22.78 -4.02 46.67
C ALA A 22 22.11 -2.66 46.96
N ARG A 23 21.05 -2.37 46.17
CA ARG A 23 19.96 -1.40 46.45
C ARG A 23 20.36 0.09 46.40
N PRO A 24 19.38 1.04 46.25
CA PRO A 24 17.94 0.88 46.47
C PRO A 24 17.00 1.08 45.26
N ARG A 25 15.78 0.56 45.43
CA ARG A 25 14.63 0.75 44.53
C ARG A 25 14.20 2.23 44.52
N ARG A 26 14.27 2.91 43.38
CA ARG A 26 13.48 4.13 43.17
C ARG A 26 12.07 3.75 42.72
N ARG A 27 11.09 3.85 43.63
CA ARG A 27 9.68 4.00 43.24
C ARG A 27 9.56 5.31 42.47
N ARG A 28 9.36 5.26 41.15
CA ARG A 28 8.77 6.40 40.44
C ARG A 28 7.26 6.30 40.66
N GLY A 29 6.68 7.34 41.26
CA GLY A 29 5.23 7.42 41.42
C GLY A 29 4.56 7.50 40.05
N THR A 30 3.44 6.80 39.90
CA THR A 30 2.46 7.08 38.86
C THR A 30 1.90 8.49 39.07
N PRO A 31 1.85 9.36 38.04
CA PRO A 31 1.09 10.59 38.12
C PRO A 31 -0.38 10.27 38.39
N ASP A 32 -0.96 10.95 39.38
CA ASP A 32 -2.35 10.77 39.79
C ASP A 32 -3.27 11.36 38.72
N LEU A 33 -4.08 10.51 38.06
CA LEU A 33 -5.03 10.96 37.03
C LEU A 33 -6.29 11.51 37.72
N PRO A 34 -6.72 12.75 37.42
CA PRO A 34 -7.90 13.31 38.05
C PRO A 34 -9.14 12.47 37.71
N ARG A 35 -9.87 12.08 38.77
CA ARG A 35 -11.09 11.27 38.66
C ARG A 35 -12.15 11.98 37.83
N ARG A 36 -12.66 11.30 36.79
CA ARG A 36 -13.82 11.76 36.00
C ARG A 36 -15.02 12.06 36.93
N PRO A 37 -15.64 13.26 36.87
CA PRO A 37 -16.95 13.48 37.48
C PRO A 37 -18.04 12.67 36.76
N ALA A 38 -19.14 12.45 37.47
CA ALA A 38 -20.18 11.49 37.10
C ALA A 38 -21.13 11.98 35.98
N ARG A 39 -21.88 11.00 35.43
CA ARG A 39 -22.94 11.20 34.42
C ARG A 39 -23.99 12.23 34.87
N GLY A 40 -24.37 13.12 33.96
CA GLY A 40 -25.57 13.95 34.05
C GLY A 40 -25.79 14.70 32.75
N GLY A 41 -27.02 14.71 32.22
CA GLY A 41 -27.37 15.42 30.98
C GLY A 41 -27.87 14.51 29.85
N ALA A 42 -29.06 13.93 30.01
CA ALA A 42 -29.81 13.42 28.87
C ALA A 42 -30.52 14.60 28.18
N ALA A 43 -30.20 14.86 26.91
CA ALA A 43 -30.89 15.87 26.11
C ALA A 43 -30.89 15.52 24.61
N LEU A 44 -32.03 15.02 24.15
CA LEU A 44 -32.57 15.24 22.80
C LEU A 44 -31.67 14.90 21.59
N VAL A 45 -31.48 13.61 21.33
CA VAL A 45 -31.34 13.15 19.94
C VAL A 45 -32.73 13.17 19.31
N ARG A 46 -32.99 14.06 18.36
CA ARG A 46 -34.18 13.95 17.48
C ARG A 46 -33.94 12.77 16.55
N GLU A 47 -34.80 11.77 16.62
CA GLU A 47 -34.79 10.64 15.70
C GLU A 47 -35.05 11.14 14.27
N ALA A 48 -34.08 10.93 13.39
CA ALA A 48 -34.28 11.10 11.95
C ALA A 48 -35.10 9.90 11.44
N PRO A 49 -36.02 10.10 10.48
CA PRO A 49 -36.84 9.01 9.96
C PRO A 49 -35.94 7.94 9.31
N ALA A 50 -36.26 6.67 9.56
CA ALA A 50 -35.52 5.54 9.03
C ALA A 50 -35.56 5.55 7.48
N HIS A 51 -34.45 5.93 6.86
CA HIS A 51 -34.29 5.79 5.42
C HIS A 51 -34.36 4.30 5.03
N PRO A 52 -35.13 3.92 4.01
CA PRO A 52 -35.14 2.54 3.53
C PRO A 52 -33.73 2.18 3.05
N CYS A 53 -33.18 1.10 3.62
CA CYS A 53 -31.79 0.73 3.40
C CYS A 53 -31.57 0.29 1.94
N ASP A 54 -30.97 1.17 1.13
CA ASP A 54 -30.58 0.84 -0.24
C ASP A 54 -29.45 -0.20 -0.20
N ARG A 55 -29.78 -1.42 -0.64
CA ARG A 55 -28.86 -2.58 -0.68
C ARG A 55 -27.61 -2.35 -1.55
N ARG A 56 -27.53 -1.25 -2.30
CA ARG A 56 -26.37 -0.86 -3.11
C ARG A 56 -25.19 -0.29 -2.30
N ARG A 57 -25.35 0.02 -1.01
CA ARG A 57 -24.31 0.69 -0.18
C ARG A 57 -24.02 -0.03 1.15
N CYS A 58 -23.62 -1.30 1.06
CA CYS A 58 -22.90 -2.00 2.14
C CYS A 58 -21.49 -2.39 1.66
N PRO A 59 -20.41 -1.87 2.25
CA PRO A 59 -19.04 -2.24 1.90
C PRO A 59 -18.55 -3.40 2.77
N ASP A 60 -19.06 -4.60 2.54
CA ASP A 60 -18.40 -5.85 2.93
C ASP A 60 -18.99 -7.01 2.11
N GLY A 61 -18.19 -7.57 1.20
CA GLY A 61 -18.70 -8.50 0.19
C GLY A 61 -17.75 -8.67 -0.99
N THR A 62 -16.86 -9.65 -0.85
CA THR A 62 -15.93 -10.17 -1.87
C THR A 62 -16.42 -10.15 -3.32
N MET A 63 -15.50 -9.79 -4.24
CA MET A 63 -15.60 -9.92 -5.70
C MET A 63 -16.64 -9.01 -6.40
N LYS A 64 -16.23 -7.77 -6.69
CA LYS A 64 -16.77 -7.07 -7.86
C LYS A 64 -16.32 -7.84 -9.10
N ALA A 65 -17.23 -8.57 -9.73
CA ALA A 65 -16.92 -9.33 -10.95
C ALA A 65 -16.28 -8.40 -11.99
N MET A 66 -15.12 -8.80 -12.54
CA MET A 66 -14.51 -8.12 -13.67
C MET A 66 -15.57 -7.93 -14.76
N SER A 67 -15.79 -6.68 -15.17
CA SER A 67 -16.75 -6.37 -16.22
C SER A 67 -16.38 -7.14 -17.49
N THR A 68 -17.36 -7.39 -18.36
CA THR A 68 -17.11 -8.03 -19.66
C THR A 68 -16.05 -7.29 -20.48
N ALA A 69 -15.96 -5.96 -20.34
CA ALA A 69 -14.91 -5.12 -20.93
C ALA A 69 -13.49 -5.46 -20.44
N ALA A 70 -13.31 -5.80 -19.16
CA ALA A 70 -12.02 -6.19 -18.61
C ALA A 70 -11.58 -7.60 -19.08
N ARG A 71 -12.48 -8.42 -19.63
CA ARG A 71 -12.13 -9.67 -20.34
C ARG A 71 -11.70 -9.46 -21.80
N SER A 72 -12.06 -8.34 -22.42
CA SER A 72 -11.57 -7.94 -23.76
C SER A 72 -10.29 -7.09 -23.73
N ALA A 73 -9.85 -6.63 -22.55
CA ALA A 73 -8.57 -5.95 -22.41
C ALA A 73 -7.40 -6.88 -22.80
N PRO A 74 -6.35 -6.37 -23.49
CA PRO A 74 -5.17 -7.16 -23.83
C PRO A 74 -4.56 -7.86 -22.62
N THR A 75 -4.03 -9.07 -22.79
CA THR A 75 -3.44 -9.87 -21.70
C THR A 75 -2.41 -9.09 -20.89
N ARG A 76 -1.58 -8.27 -21.56
CA ARG A 76 -0.59 -7.38 -20.94
C ARG A 76 -1.23 -6.36 -19.99
N GLN A 77 -2.36 -5.78 -20.38
CA GLN A 77 -3.09 -4.79 -19.60
C GLN A 77 -3.70 -5.41 -18.33
N ARG A 78 -4.34 -6.59 -18.47
CA ARG A 78 -4.86 -7.37 -17.33
C ARG A 78 -3.78 -7.76 -16.32
N ILE A 79 -2.55 -8.02 -16.79
CA ILE A 79 -1.39 -8.28 -15.93
C ILE A 79 -1.00 -7.03 -15.13
N ILE A 80 -0.97 -5.86 -15.77
CA ILE A 80 -0.66 -4.59 -15.11
C ILE A 80 -1.71 -4.23 -14.05
N GLU A 81 -3.01 -4.31 -14.39
CA GLU A 81 -4.12 -4.07 -13.46
C GLU A 81 -4.04 -4.98 -12.22
N ALA A 82 -3.72 -6.26 -12.43
CA ALA A 82 -3.51 -7.21 -11.35
C ALA A 82 -2.30 -6.89 -10.46
N VAL A 83 -1.21 -6.37 -11.04
CA VAL A 83 -0.05 -5.92 -10.27
C VAL A 83 -0.41 -4.73 -9.39
N LEU A 84 -1.04 -3.69 -9.95
CA LEU A 84 -1.48 -2.53 -9.19
C LEU A 84 -2.44 -2.93 -8.05
N HIS A 85 -3.38 -3.84 -8.30
CA HIS A 85 -4.27 -4.35 -7.25
C HIS A 85 -3.55 -5.17 -6.16
N ILE A 86 -2.50 -5.94 -6.50
CA ILE A 86 -1.67 -6.65 -5.52
C ILE A 86 -0.87 -5.66 -4.66
N ILE A 87 -0.19 -4.69 -5.28
CA ILE A 87 0.61 -3.68 -4.57
C ILE A 87 -0.29 -2.88 -3.63
N GLY A 88 -1.45 -2.44 -4.13
CA GLY A 88 -2.42 -1.65 -3.37
C GLY A 88 -3.12 -2.35 -2.19
N ARG A 89 -2.80 -3.63 -1.94
CA ARG A 89 -3.40 -4.45 -0.88
C ARG A 89 -2.37 -5.10 0.03
N ASP A 90 -1.34 -5.68 -0.59
CA ASP A 90 -0.36 -6.54 0.05
C ASP A 90 1.08 -5.99 -0.12
N GLY A 91 1.25 -4.89 -0.86
CA GLY A 91 2.50 -4.19 -1.11
C GLY A 91 3.40 -4.75 -2.22
N VAL A 92 4.45 -4.01 -2.61
CA VAL A 92 5.37 -4.39 -3.71
C VAL A 92 6.02 -5.76 -3.46
N ALA A 93 6.36 -6.06 -2.20
CA ALA A 93 6.96 -7.34 -1.81
C ALA A 93 6.04 -8.56 -2.06
N ALA A 94 4.73 -8.36 -2.22
CA ALA A 94 3.78 -9.43 -2.53
C ALA A 94 3.68 -9.75 -4.04
N VAL A 95 4.29 -8.93 -4.91
CA VAL A 95 4.26 -9.11 -6.36
C VAL A 95 5.09 -10.34 -6.75
N THR A 96 4.41 -11.40 -7.21
CA THR A 96 5.04 -12.65 -7.68
C THR A 96 4.28 -13.20 -8.88
N ASN A 97 4.97 -13.81 -9.86
CA ASN A 97 4.35 -14.29 -11.10
C ASN A 97 3.15 -15.23 -10.87
N ARG A 98 3.17 -16.03 -9.80
CA ARG A 98 2.06 -16.90 -9.41
C ARG A 98 0.84 -16.14 -8.88
N ARG A 99 1.05 -15.09 -8.07
CA ARG A 99 -0.05 -14.22 -7.60
C ARG A 99 -0.62 -13.40 -8.76
N ILE A 100 0.25 -12.81 -9.59
CA ILE A 100 -0.12 -12.08 -10.81
C ILE A 100 -0.97 -12.95 -11.73
N ALA A 101 -0.51 -14.16 -12.06
CA ALA A 101 -1.24 -15.08 -12.94
C ALA A 101 -2.64 -15.42 -12.40
N LYS A 102 -2.75 -15.66 -11.09
CA LYS A 102 -4.04 -15.92 -10.42
C LYS A 102 -4.96 -14.70 -10.48
N GLU A 103 -4.46 -13.53 -10.13
CA GLU A 103 -5.23 -12.29 -10.01
C GLU A 103 -5.67 -11.77 -11.40
N ALA A 104 -4.78 -11.77 -12.38
CA ALA A 104 -5.08 -11.38 -13.76
C ALA A 104 -5.95 -12.42 -14.50
N GLY A 105 -6.07 -13.66 -13.99
CA GLY A 105 -6.77 -14.77 -14.66
C GLY A 105 -6.07 -15.23 -15.94
N VAL A 106 -4.75 -15.41 -15.90
CA VAL A 106 -3.89 -15.80 -17.03
C VAL A 106 -2.98 -16.96 -16.64
N SER A 107 -2.29 -17.57 -17.62
CA SER A 107 -1.31 -18.62 -17.33
C SER A 107 -0.01 -18.03 -16.74
N LEU A 108 0.72 -18.81 -15.94
CA LEU A 108 2.04 -18.40 -15.44
C LEU A 108 3.01 -18.07 -16.58
N GLY A 109 2.97 -18.86 -17.66
CA GLY A 109 3.78 -18.64 -18.87
C GLY A 109 3.43 -17.33 -19.58
N SER A 110 2.16 -16.90 -19.55
CA SER A 110 1.73 -15.62 -20.12
C SER A 110 2.34 -14.43 -19.39
N VAL A 111 2.53 -14.51 -18.07
CA VAL A 111 3.20 -13.45 -17.28
C VAL A 111 4.66 -13.34 -17.71
N THR A 112 5.39 -14.46 -17.74
CA THR A 112 6.81 -14.50 -18.13
C THR A 112 7.06 -14.23 -19.61
N TYR A 113 6.03 -14.34 -20.46
CA TYR A 113 6.11 -14.00 -21.88
C TYR A 113 5.92 -12.50 -22.12
N HIS A 114 5.02 -11.85 -21.37
CA HIS A 114 4.74 -10.42 -21.53
C HIS A 114 5.69 -9.49 -20.78
N PHE A 115 6.36 -9.98 -19.74
CA PHE A 115 7.31 -9.21 -18.93
C PHE A 115 8.50 -10.10 -18.58
N ALA A 116 9.69 -9.71 -19.05
CA ALA A 116 10.92 -10.46 -18.87
C ALA A 116 11.49 -10.29 -17.46
N THR A 117 11.22 -9.15 -16.80
CA THR A 117 11.71 -8.85 -15.44
C THR A 117 10.62 -8.25 -14.56
N GLN A 118 10.76 -8.43 -13.24
CA GLN A 118 9.91 -7.75 -12.26
C GLN A 118 10.09 -6.23 -12.32
N HIS A 119 11.30 -5.74 -12.61
CA HIS A 119 11.57 -4.31 -12.76
C HIS A 119 10.77 -3.71 -13.95
N GLU A 120 10.81 -4.33 -15.13
CA GLU A 120 10.01 -3.94 -16.29
C GLU A 120 8.51 -3.89 -15.96
N LEU A 121 8.02 -4.91 -15.25
CA LEU A 121 6.62 -4.99 -14.83
C LEU A 121 6.22 -3.86 -13.87
N LEU A 122 7.07 -3.51 -12.90
CA LEU A 122 6.82 -2.40 -11.97
C LEU A 122 6.88 -1.04 -12.68
N ARG A 123 7.87 -0.83 -13.56
CA ARG A 123 7.98 0.38 -14.41
C ARG A 123 6.72 0.57 -15.26
N GLU A 124 6.28 -0.48 -15.96
CA GLU A 124 5.10 -0.39 -16.83
C GLU A 124 3.79 -0.23 -16.03
N SER A 125 3.74 -0.74 -14.80
CA SER A 125 2.61 -0.52 -13.89
C SER A 125 2.54 0.94 -13.41
N LEU A 126 3.68 1.54 -13.05
CA LEU A 126 3.78 2.95 -12.67
C LEU A 126 3.37 3.86 -13.85
N LEU A 127 3.96 3.64 -15.03
CA LEU A 127 3.64 4.43 -16.23
C LEU A 127 2.17 4.26 -16.67
N HIS A 128 1.58 3.09 -16.48
CA HIS A 128 0.16 2.91 -16.75
C HIS A 128 -0.71 3.73 -15.79
N PHE A 129 -0.46 3.66 -14.48
CA PHE A 129 -1.19 4.47 -13.49
C PHE A 129 -1.08 5.96 -13.82
N VAL A 130 0.13 6.46 -14.09
CA VAL A 130 0.40 7.86 -14.38
C VAL A 130 -0.37 8.34 -15.61
N ARG A 131 -0.42 7.53 -16.67
CA ARG A 131 -1.22 7.83 -17.88
C ARG A 131 -2.72 7.86 -17.60
N ASP A 132 -3.23 6.91 -16.81
CA ASP A 132 -4.66 6.84 -16.49
C ASP A 132 -5.11 7.99 -15.57
N GLU A 133 -4.27 8.37 -14.60
CA GLU A 133 -4.54 9.52 -13.72
C GLU A 133 -4.36 10.86 -14.45
N THR A 134 -3.36 10.98 -15.34
CA THR A 134 -3.21 12.13 -16.24
C THR A 134 -4.43 12.30 -17.14
N ARG A 135 -4.95 11.20 -17.72
CA ARG A 135 -6.19 11.21 -18.50
C ARG A 135 -7.35 11.71 -17.65
N ARG A 136 -7.56 11.14 -16.46
CA ARG A 136 -8.62 11.52 -15.53
C ARG A 136 -8.58 13.00 -15.15
N PHE A 137 -7.40 13.54 -14.81
CA PHE A 137 -7.26 14.96 -14.48
C PHE A 137 -7.45 15.87 -15.70
N THR A 138 -7.06 15.43 -16.89
CA THR A 138 -7.32 16.18 -18.14
C THR A 138 -8.81 16.24 -18.45
N GLU A 139 -9.53 15.11 -18.34
CA GLU A 139 -10.98 15.02 -18.52
C GLU A 139 -11.72 15.98 -17.56
N LEU A 140 -11.40 15.93 -16.25
CA LEU A 140 -11.96 16.84 -15.25
C LEU A 140 -11.64 18.32 -15.51
N ALA A 141 -10.43 18.63 -15.99
CA ALA A 141 -10.03 20.00 -16.30
C ALA A 141 -10.74 20.56 -17.54
N ASP A 142 -10.97 19.72 -18.56
CA ASP A 142 -11.65 20.13 -19.78
C ASP A 142 -13.17 20.27 -19.59
N GLU A 143 -13.81 19.42 -18.77
CA GLU A 143 -15.19 19.65 -18.30
C GLU A 143 -15.34 21.05 -17.68
N CYS A 144 -14.45 21.41 -16.74
CA CYS A 144 -14.48 22.70 -16.05
C CYS A 144 -14.14 23.90 -16.96
N ARG A 145 -13.35 23.70 -18.02
CA ARG A 145 -12.97 24.75 -18.96
C ARG A 145 -14.14 25.20 -19.83
N ASN A 146 -15.01 24.27 -20.20
CA ASN A 146 -16.09 24.50 -21.18
C ASN A 146 -17.31 25.22 -20.56
N ASP A 147 -17.68 24.84 -19.33
CA ASP A 147 -18.87 25.38 -18.66
C ASP A 147 -18.58 26.65 -17.85
N GLY A 148 -17.30 26.91 -17.55
CA GLY A 148 -16.87 27.95 -16.62
C GLY A 148 -17.04 27.50 -15.16
N ILE A 149 -16.07 27.85 -14.31
CA ILE A 149 -16.00 27.35 -12.93
C ILE A 149 -16.19 28.49 -11.92
N ASP A 150 -17.17 28.34 -11.02
CA ASP A 150 -17.34 29.24 -9.88
C ASP A 150 -16.51 28.74 -8.67
N ILE A 151 -16.55 29.49 -7.55
CA ILE A 151 -15.75 29.15 -6.36
C ILE A 151 -16.20 27.79 -5.75
N ALA A 152 -17.49 27.45 -5.84
CA ALA A 152 -18.01 26.19 -5.33
C ALA A 152 -17.56 25.01 -6.20
N GLY A 153 -17.63 25.15 -7.52
CA GLY A 153 -17.09 24.19 -8.50
C GLY A 153 -15.59 24.01 -8.36
N ALA A 154 -14.83 25.10 -8.18
CA ALA A 154 -13.38 25.04 -7.97
C ALA A 154 -13.00 24.31 -6.67
N ALA A 155 -13.76 24.53 -5.59
CA ALA A 155 -13.60 23.79 -4.34
C ALA A 155 -13.99 22.31 -4.48
N ALA A 156 -15.04 21.99 -5.26
CA ALA A 156 -15.46 20.62 -5.55
C ALA A 156 -14.42 19.87 -6.41
N LEU A 157 -13.91 20.50 -7.47
CA LEU A 157 -12.83 19.99 -8.31
C LEU A 157 -11.56 19.76 -7.50
N ALA A 158 -11.15 20.74 -6.68
CA ALA A 158 -10.02 20.59 -5.77
C ALA A 158 -10.23 19.42 -4.79
N GLY A 159 -11.46 19.23 -4.30
CA GLY A 159 -11.85 18.06 -3.51
C GLY A 159 -11.81 16.73 -4.28
N GLN A 160 -12.08 16.72 -5.58
CA GLN A 160 -11.97 15.55 -6.45
C GLN A 160 -10.52 15.22 -6.84
N VAL A 161 -9.65 16.22 -7.00
CA VAL A 161 -8.23 16.03 -7.29
C VAL A 161 -7.44 15.66 -6.03
N ALA A 162 -7.67 16.37 -4.92
CA ALA A 162 -6.96 16.13 -3.65
C ALA A 162 -7.60 15.03 -2.78
N GLY A 163 -8.83 14.61 -3.09
CA GLY A 163 -9.60 13.66 -2.26
C GLY A 163 -10.63 12.81 -3.00
N GLY A 164 -10.69 12.84 -4.34
CA GLY A 164 -11.51 11.92 -5.15
C GLY A 164 -10.90 10.51 -5.24
N THR A 165 -10.03 10.21 -4.30
CA THR A 165 -9.17 9.05 -4.18
C THR A 165 -9.19 8.72 -2.69
N GLY A 166 -9.85 7.62 -2.33
CA GLY A 166 -9.63 7.09 -0.99
C GLY A 166 -8.20 6.60 -0.88
N PHE A 167 -7.81 6.11 0.29
CA PHE A 167 -6.76 5.08 0.36
C PHE A 167 -7.32 3.76 -0.20
N ASP A 168 -7.76 3.79 -1.46
CA ASP A 168 -8.09 2.63 -2.25
C ASP A 168 -6.80 2.01 -2.81
N SER A 169 -6.91 0.77 -3.29
CA SER A 169 -5.75 0.03 -3.74
C SER A 169 -5.05 0.66 -4.94
N GLY A 170 -5.74 1.42 -5.80
CA GLY A 170 -5.08 2.11 -6.91
C GLY A 170 -4.09 3.16 -6.40
N HIS A 171 -4.53 3.97 -5.44
CA HIS A 171 -3.72 5.08 -4.90
C HIS A 171 -2.63 4.61 -3.95
N ILE A 172 -2.92 3.62 -3.10
CA ILE A 172 -1.90 2.97 -2.27
C ILE A 172 -0.79 2.38 -3.15
N ALA A 173 -1.14 1.73 -4.27
CA ALA A 173 -0.15 1.11 -5.16
C ALA A 173 0.86 2.12 -5.70
N THR A 174 0.39 3.31 -6.09
CA THR A 174 1.24 4.39 -6.61
C THR A 174 2.16 4.96 -5.53
N PHE A 175 1.66 5.23 -4.33
CA PHE A 175 2.52 5.68 -3.22
C PHE A 175 3.58 4.64 -2.87
N GLU A 176 3.23 3.34 -2.87
CA GLU A 176 4.21 2.27 -2.68
C GLU A 176 5.25 2.21 -3.81
N LEU A 177 4.85 2.34 -5.07
CA LEU A 177 5.77 2.36 -6.21
C LEU A 177 6.74 3.55 -6.14
N TYR A 178 6.30 4.75 -5.77
CA TYR A 178 7.18 5.91 -5.56
C TYR A 178 8.12 5.73 -4.35
N VAL A 179 7.64 5.14 -3.26
CA VAL A 179 8.48 4.81 -2.09
C VAL A 179 9.55 3.77 -2.44
N GLU A 180 9.24 2.81 -3.30
CA GLU A 180 10.20 1.82 -3.78
C GLU A 180 11.15 2.36 -4.85
N ALA A 181 10.71 3.30 -5.69
CA ALA A 181 11.57 4.09 -6.59
C ALA A 181 12.62 4.90 -5.82
N GLY A 182 12.31 5.32 -4.58
CA GLY A 182 13.30 5.89 -3.65
C GLY A 182 14.43 4.92 -3.26
N ARG A 183 14.29 3.60 -3.50
CA ARG A 183 15.24 2.54 -3.13
C ARG A 183 15.90 1.86 -4.33
N ASP A 184 15.17 1.64 -5.42
CA ASP A 184 15.66 1.06 -6.68
C ASP A 184 15.95 2.16 -7.71
N GLU A 185 17.22 2.27 -8.14
CA GLU A 185 17.68 3.23 -9.15
C GLU A 185 16.86 3.17 -10.45
N ARG A 186 16.61 1.95 -10.96
CA ARG A 186 15.96 1.76 -12.25
C ARG A 186 14.49 2.15 -12.19
N LEU A 187 13.85 1.90 -11.04
CA LEU A 187 12.47 2.32 -10.82
C LEU A 187 12.38 3.84 -10.57
N ARG A 188 13.46 4.48 -10.11
CA ARG A 188 13.59 5.94 -9.98
C ARG A 188 13.65 6.65 -11.33
N GLU A 189 14.41 6.10 -12.29
CA GLU A 189 14.43 6.60 -13.66
C GLU A 189 13.00 6.61 -14.24
N ALA A 190 12.28 5.49 -14.13
CA ALA A 190 10.88 5.39 -14.54
C ALA A 190 9.93 6.36 -13.80
N ALA A 191 10.19 6.63 -12.51
CA ALA A 191 9.40 7.56 -11.70
C ALA A 191 9.70 9.04 -11.98
N ALA A 192 10.82 9.34 -12.64
CA ALA A 192 11.19 10.68 -13.11
C ALA A 192 10.77 10.96 -14.57
N GLU A 193 10.46 9.91 -15.34
CA GLU A 193 9.83 9.97 -16.67
C GLU A 193 8.31 10.12 -16.63
N ALA A 194 7.72 9.96 -15.44
CA ALA A 194 6.29 9.96 -15.14
C ALA A 194 5.74 11.38 -14.85
#